data_AF-A0A5N5MF60-F1
#
_entry.id   AF-A0A5N5MF60-F1
#
_cell.length_a   1.000
_cell.length_b   1.000
_cell.length_c   1.000
_cell.angle_alpha   90.00
_cell.angle_beta   90.00
_cell.angle_gamma   90.00
#
_symmetry.space_group_name_H-M   'P 1'
#
loop_
_entity.id
_entity.type
_entity.pdbx_description
1 polymer ?
#
loop_
_entity_poly.entity_id
_entity_poly.type
_entity_poly.pdbx_seq_one_letter_code
_entity_poly.pdbx_strand_id
1 'polypeptide(L)'
;MDNFSNCVAQTELIQIPVSGLHFTWHNGRQGEDSILRKIDWAWGNQSLLASWPLVKANFQARIGSDHSPISLSLSPPPPRQKPRFKILNLWADQEGYEDTVKAAWESEVWGNPISRLTSKLRILKGYLKLHHVLRTNCISDKARAAKENWRAAQHHLDNHPDDKEASAREREACYCYHKLSADEECFFRQRLRVQWLKLGDKNTAFFHRSLMHRRARNQIHSLKSETGEEVKDPVAMGGLAVDFF
;
A
#
# COMPACT_ATOMS: atom_id res chain seq x y z
N MET A 1 -24.18 -19.59 -1.66
CA MET A 1 -23.24 -18.70 -0.95
C MET A 1 -22.82 -17.50 -1.79
N ASP A 2 -23.02 -17.54 -3.12
CA ASP A 2 -22.55 -16.49 -4.04
C ASP A 2 -23.21 -15.13 -3.82
N ASN A 3 -24.47 -15.09 -3.36
CA ASN A 3 -25.18 -13.82 -3.12
C ASN A 3 -24.51 -12.95 -2.04
N PHE A 4 -23.98 -13.55 -0.96
CA PHE A 4 -23.33 -12.79 0.10
C PHE A 4 -21.98 -12.24 -0.35
N SER A 5 -21.14 -13.09 -0.95
CA SER A 5 -19.84 -12.67 -1.48
C SER A 5 -19.98 -11.62 -2.59
N ASN A 6 -20.98 -11.77 -3.48
CA ASN A 6 -21.28 -10.78 -4.51
C ASN A 6 -21.77 -9.46 -3.91
N CYS A 7 -22.62 -9.50 -2.89
CA CYS A 7 -23.07 -8.30 -2.18
C CYS A 7 -21.88 -7.57 -1.53
N VAL A 8 -21.00 -8.27 -0.82
CA VAL A 8 -19.79 -7.69 -0.21
C VAL A 8 -18.89 -7.06 -1.28
N ALA A 9 -18.72 -7.73 -2.43
CA ALA A 9 -17.93 -7.20 -3.54
C ALA A 9 -18.56 -5.94 -4.17
N GLN A 10 -19.89 -5.96 -4.40
CA GLN A 10 -20.64 -4.84 -4.98
C GLN A 10 -20.70 -3.61 -4.05
N THR A 11 -20.75 -3.85 -2.75
CA THR A 11 -20.77 -2.79 -1.72
C THR A 11 -19.37 -2.30 -1.33
N GLU A 12 -18.33 -2.87 -1.95
CA GLU A 12 -16.92 -2.52 -1.73
C GLU A 12 -16.49 -2.58 -0.26
N LEU A 13 -17.11 -3.50 0.50
CA LEU A 13 -16.81 -3.69 1.90
C LEU A 13 -15.52 -4.50 2.07
N ILE A 14 -14.68 -4.03 2.98
CA ILE A 14 -13.42 -4.68 3.35
C ILE A 14 -13.56 -5.20 4.78
N GLN A 15 -13.13 -6.43 5.00
CA GLN A 15 -13.17 -7.01 6.34
C GLN A 15 -12.22 -6.26 7.27
N ILE A 16 -12.73 -5.81 8.41
CA ILE A 16 -11.93 -5.18 9.45
C ILE A 16 -11.03 -6.26 10.09
N PRO A 17 -9.74 -5.98 10.36
CA PRO A 17 -8.87 -6.91 11.08
C PRO A 17 -9.51 -7.38 12.40
N VAL A 18 -9.54 -8.70 12.61
CA VAL A 18 -10.21 -9.32 13.76
C VAL A 18 -9.20 -9.90 14.76
N SER A 19 -9.49 -9.75 16.05
CA SER A 19 -8.78 -10.39 17.17
C SER A 19 -9.77 -11.06 18.13
N GLY A 20 -9.25 -11.80 19.12
CA GLY A 20 -10.07 -12.46 20.13
C GLY A 20 -10.49 -13.88 19.70
N LEU A 21 -11.72 -14.27 20.03
CA LEU A 21 -12.23 -15.60 19.71
C LEU A 21 -12.38 -15.82 18.19
N HIS A 22 -11.91 -16.96 17.70
CA HIS A 22 -12.04 -17.31 16.28
C HIS A 22 -13.49 -17.61 15.89
N PHE A 23 -14.17 -18.42 16.71
CA PHE A 23 -15.57 -18.79 16.55
C PHE A 23 -16.46 -17.82 17.32
N THR A 24 -17.47 -17.32 16.62
CA THR A 24 -18.35 -16.25 17.10
C THR A 24 -19.62 -16.81 17.69
N TRP A 25 -19.97 -18.06 17.36
CA TRP A 25 -21.17 -18.73 17.85
C TRP A 25 -20.88 -20.14 18.37
N HIS A 26 -21.61 -20.56 19.40
CA HIS A 26 -21.58 -21.93 19.95
C HIS A 26 -23.00 -22.42 20.23
N ASN A 27 -23.31 -23.66 19.86
CA ASN A 27 -24.66 -24.21 20.01
C ASN A 27 -25.05 -24.62 21.45
N GLY A 28 -24.19 -24.42 22.44
CA GLY A 28 -24.45 -24.76 23.85
C GLY A 28 -24.39 -26.27 24.17
N ARG A 29 -24.08 -27.13 23.20
CA ARG A 29 -24.02 -28.60 23.39
C ARG A 29 -22.61 -29.07 23.78
N GLN A 30 -22.54 -30.27 24.34
CA GLN A 30 -21.31 -30.90 24.82
C GLN A 30 -20.96 -32.13 23.98
N GLY A 31 -19.71 -32.59 24.07
CA GLY A 31 -19.25 -33.79 23.37
C GLY A 31 -19.28 -33.64 21.85
N GLU A 32 -19.64 -34.72 21.16
CA GLU A 32 -19.68 -34.78 19.69
C GLU A 32 -20.75 -33.87 19.07
N ASP A 33 -21.77 -33.48 19.85
CA ASP A 33 -22.80 -32.55 19.42
C ASP A 33 -22.38 -31.07 19.50
N SER A 34 -21.19 -30.78 20.03
CA SER A 34 -20.69 -29.40 20.18
C SER A 34 -20.32 -28.80 18.83
N ILE A 35 -20.99 -27.69 18.47
CA ILE A 35 -20.75 -26.99 17.20
C ILE A 35 -20.32 -25.56 17.49
N LEU A 36 -19.16 -25.20 16.95
CA LEU A 36 -18.64 -23.83 16.91
C LEU A 36 -18.69 -23.31 15.48
N ARG A 37 -19.21 -22.10 15.28
CA ARG A 37 -19.28 -21.47 13.95
C ARG A 37 -18.75 -20.03 13.99
N LYS A 38 -18.26 -19.58 12.84
CA LYS A 38 -17.89 -18.19 12.58
C LYS A 38 -18.92 -17.60 11.63
N ILE A 39 -19.89 -16.89 12.20
CA ILE A 39 -21.04 -16.35 11.45
C ILE A 39 -21.18 -14.84 11.59
N ASP A 40 -20.47 -14.23 12.53
CA ASP A 40 -20.48 -12.78 12.77
C ASP A 40 -19.24 -12.13 12.16
N TRP A 41 -19.42 -10.98 11.50
CA TRP A 41 -18.39 -10.30 10.73
C TRP A 41 -18.39 -8.80 10.99
N ALA A 42 -17.22 -8.18 10.92
CA ALA A 42 -17.05 -6.72 10.97
C ALA A 42 -16.48 -6.23 9.64
N TRP A 43 -17.18 -5.30 9.00
CA TRP A 43 -16.83 -4.75 7.69
C TRP A 43 -16.71 -3.24 7.75
N GLY A 44 -15.84 -2.68 6.90
CA GLY A 44 -15.66 -1.25 6.74
C GLY A 44 -15.52 -0.88 5.27
N ASN A 45 -16.05 0.27 4.88
CA ASN A 45 -15.83 0.83 3.56
C ASN A 45 -14.49 1.59 3.49
N GLN A 46 -14.13 2.05 2.29
CA GLN A 46 -12.89 2.78 2.07
C GLN A 46 -12.77 4.06 2.93
N SER A 47 -13.87 4.79 3.11
CA SER A 47 -13.88 6.03 3.91
C SER A 47 -13.57 5.75 5.37
N LEU A 48 -14.17 4.71 5.95
CA LEU A 48 -13.92 4.29 7.33
C LEU A 48 -12.45 3.88 7.52
N LEU A 49 -11.90 3.08 6.62
CA LEU A 49 -10.51 2.62 6.71
C LEU A 49 -9.48 3.74 6.46
N ALA A 50 -9.85 4.76 5.69
CA ALA A 50 -9.01 5.93 5.48
C ALA A 50 -8.95 6.82 6.73
N SER A 51 -10.09 7.03 7.40
CA SER A 51 -10.18 7.80 8.65
C SER A 51 -9.60 7.05 9.85
N TRP A 52 -9.80 5.73 9.90
CA TRP A 52 -9.41 4.88 11.02
C TRP A 52 -8.51 3.73 10.55
N PRO A 53 -7.26 4.01 10.14
CA PRO A 53 -6.38 2.99 9.58
C PRO A 53 -5.94 1.92 10.61
N LEU A 54 -6.16 2.18 11.90
CA LEU A 54 -5.90 1.23 12.99
C LEU A 54 -7.17 0.54 13.51
N VAL A 55 -8.30 0.66 12.81
CA VAL A 55 -9.54 0.00 13.23
C VAL A 55 -9.34 -1.51 13.36
N LYS A 56 -9.85 -2.07 14.45
CA LYS A 56 -9.88 -3.52 14.69
C LYS A 56 -11.17 -3.93 15.37
N ALA A 57 -11.60 -5.15 15.08
CA ALA A 57 -12.73 -5.79 15.74
C ALA A 57 -12.22 -6.85 16.72
N ASN A 58 -12.71 -6.84 17.96
CA ASN A 58 -12.37 -7.83 18.97
C ASN A 58 -13.60 -8.67 19.32
N PHE A 59 -13.51 -9.98 19.10
CA PHE A 59 -14.52 -10.96 19.48
C PHE A 59 -14.27 -11.42 20.92
N GLN A 60 -15.18 -11.03 21.82
CA GLN A 60 -15.04 -11.26 23.25
C GLN A 60 -15.64 -12.61 23.69
N ALA A 61 -15.40 -12.99 24.95
CA ALA A 61 -15.98 -14.20 25.51
C ALA A 61 -17.52 -14.18 25.46
N ARG A 62 -18.11 -15.35 25.19
CA ARG A 62 -19.55 -15.59 25.13
C ARG A 62 -20.15 -15.62 26.54
N ILE A 63 -20.21 -14.48 27.20
CA ILE A 63 -20.77 -14.35 28.55
C ILE A 63 -22.27 -14.10 28.41
N GLY A 64 -23.09 -15.09 28.78
CA GLY A 64 -24.56 -14.95 28.79
C GLY A 64 -25.24 -14.99 27.43
N SER A 65 -24.54 -15.36 26.36
CA SER A 65 -25.10 -15.55 25.00
C SER A 65 -24.36 -16.68 24.29
N ASP A 66 -25.02 -17.31 23.34
CA ASP A 66 -24.43 -18.22 22.36
C ASP A 66 -23.58 -17.48 21.30
N HIS A 67 -23.72 -16.16 21.20
CA HIS A 67 -22.93 -15.28 20.34
C HIS A 67 -21.83 -14.51 21.11
N SER A 68 -20.71 -14.27 20.42
CA SER A 68 -19.58 -13.49 20.88
C SER A 68 -19.83 -12.00 20.59
N PRO A 69 -19.80 -11.12 21.60
CA PRO A 69 -19.93 -9.70 21.37
C PRO A 69 -18.72 -9.16 20.59
N ILE A 70 -18.99 -8.28 19.62
CA ILE A 70 -17.96 -7.60 18.81
C ILE A 70 -17.75 -6.20 19.37
N SER A 71 -16.52 -5.88 19.75
CA SER A 71 -16.10 -4.53 20.08
C SER A 71 -15.23 -3.95 18.97
N LEU A 72 -15.61 -2.79 18.42
CA LEU A 72 -14.79 -2.05 17.46
C LEU A 72 -13.93 -1.02 18.18
N SER A 73 -12.61 -1.12 18.00
CA SER A 73 -11.66 -0.13 18.50
C SER A 73 -11.30 0.85 17.39
N LEU A 74 -11.73 2.10 17.54
CA LEU A 74 -11.37 3.21 16.66
C LEU A 74 -10.30 4.05 17.36
N SER A 75 -9.05 3.91 16.93
CA SER A 75 -7.94 4.70 17.47
C SER A 75 -7.55 5.77 16.46
N PRO A 76 -7.29 7.02 16.91
CA PRO A 76 -6.81 8.06 16.01
C PRO A 76 -5.52 7.58 15.33
N PRO A 77 -5.29 7.97 14.07
CA PRO A 77 -4.08 7.59 13.36
C PRO A 77 -2.87 8.09 14.14
N PRO A 78 -1.85 7.24 14.34
CA PRO A 78 -0.62 7.66 15.00
C PRO A 78 0.04 8.76 14.17
N PRO A 79 0.86 9.63 14.80
CA PRO A 79 1.60 10.65 14.07
C PRO A 79 2.37 9.99 12.92
N ARG A 80 2.37 10.65 11.76
CA ARG A 80 3.04 10.14 10.55
C ARG A 80 4.51 9.87 10.85
N GLN A 81 4.87 8.59 10.97
CA GLN A 81 6.28 8.20 11.02
C GLN A 81 6.94 8.49 9.68
N LYS A 82 8.21 8.90 9.71
CA LYS A 82 9.00 9.08 8.49
C LYS A 82 9.00 7.75 7.72
N PRO A 83 8.56 7.73 6.46
CA PRO A 83 8.52 6.49 5.70
C PRO A 83 9.92 5.91 5.58
N ARG A 84 10.03 4.59 5.75
CA ARG A 84 11.28 3.88 5.48
C ARG A 84 11.62 4.07 4.00
N PHE A 85 12.87 4.38 3.72
CA PHE A 85 13.33 4.46 2.34
C PHE A 85 13.23 3.08 1.69
N LYS A 86 12.60 3.03 0.53
CA LYS A 86 12.54 1.86 -0.34
C LYS A 86 12.90 2.32 -1.73
N ILE A 87 13.74 1.55 -2.40
CA ILE A 87 14.08 1.81 -3.79
C ILE A 87 12.83 1.59 -4.65
N LEU A 88 12.58 2.49 -5.60
CA LEU A 88 11.54 2.27 -6.61
C LEU A 88 12.19 1.62 -7.84
N ASN A 89 11.61 0.51 -8.32
CA ASN A 89 12.19 -0.21 -9.47
C ASN A 89 12.24 0.68 -10.72
N LEU A 90 11.25 1.55 -10.91
CA LEU A 90 11.22 2.53 -12.00
C LEU A 90 12.44 3.45 -12.05
N TRP A 91 13.15 3.66 -10.93
CA TRP A 91 14.37 4.46 -10.96
C TRP A 91 15.47 3.77 -11.74
N ALA A 92 15.52 2.44 -11.76
CA ALA A 92 16.54 1.70 -12.51
C ALA A 92 16.40 1.90 -14.03
N ASP A 93 15.18 2.14 -14.51
CA ASP A 93 14.86 2.35 -15.92
C ASP A 93 14.96 3.84 -16.33
N GLN A 94 15.25 4.75 -15.39
CA GLN A 94 15.32 6.18 -15.65
C GLN A 94 16.73 6.64 -16.02
N GLU A 95 16.78 7.58 -16.97
CA GLU A 95 18.02 8.20 -17.43
C GLU A 95 18.76 8.89 -16.28
N GLY A 96 20.07 8.60 -16.17
CA GLY A 96 20.96 9.09 -15.12
C GLY A 96 21.01 8.24 -13.84
N TYR A 97 20.26 7.14 -13.76
CA TYR A 97 20.35 6.22 -12.61
C TYR A 97 21.71 5.54 -12.51
N GLU A 98 22.23 4.98 -13.62
CA GLU A 98 23.53 4.32 -13.64
C GLU A 98 24.66 5.28 -13.25
N ASP A 99 24.64 6.50 -13.78
CA ASP A 99 25.61 7.55 -13.44
C ASP A 99 25.54 7.91 -11.95
N THR A 100 24.32 7.99 -11.39
CA THR A 100 24.12 8.25 -9.96
C THR A 100 24.69 7.12 -9.09
N VAL A 101 24.48 5.86 -9.49
CA VAL A 101 25.03 4.70 -8.80
C VAL A 101 26.55 4.71 -8.89
N LYS A 102 27.10 4.95 -10.08
CA LYS A 102 28.54 5.03 -10.32
C LYS A 102 29.19 6.12 -9.47
N ALA A 103 28.64 7.34 -9.47
CA ALA A 103 29.13 8.45 -8.64
C ALA A 103 29.12 8.12 -7.14
N ALA A 104 28.08 7.46 -6.65
CA ALA A 104 28.04 6.98 -5.26
C ALA A 104 29.06 5.86 -5.00
N TRP A 105 29.39 5.05 -6.01
CA TRP A 105 30.38 3.97 -5.90
C TRP A 105 31.82 4.43 -6.06
N GLU A 106 32.05 5.58 -6.67
CA GLU A 106 33.37 6.21 -6.81
C GLU A 106 33.71 7.11 -5.60
N SER A 107 32.71 7.48 -4.78
CA SER A 107 32.93 8.31 -3.60
C SER A 107 33.98 7.72 -2.65
N GLU A 108 34.93 8.54 -2.19
CA GLU A 108 35.89 8.13 -1.16
C GLU A 108 35.17 7.90 0.18
N VAL A 109 35.31 6.69 0.72
CA VAL A 109 34.74 6.30 2.02
C VAL A 109 35.74 5.44 2.78
N TRP A 110 35.91 5.75 4.06
CA TRP A 110 36.87 5.11 4.95
C TRP A 110 36.22 4.08 5.86
N GLY A 111 36.98 3.08 6.29
CA GLY A 111 36.57 2.04 7.25
C GLY A 111 36.67 0.62 6.69
N ASN A 112 36.20 -0.35 7.47
CA ASN A 112 36.17 -1.75 7.06
C ASN A 112 35.19 -1.99 5.89
N PRO A 113 35.23 -3.15 5.19
CA PRO A 113 34.39 -3.40 4.02
C PRO A 113 32.89 -3.16 4.24
N ILE A 114 32.34 -3.53 5.41
CA ILE A 114 30.93 -3.33 5.76
C ILE A 114 30.62 -1.84 5.96
N SER A 115 31.50 -1.11 6.63
CA SER A 115 31.38 0.34 6.82
C SER A 115 31.42 1.09 5.48
N ARG A 116 32.33 0.68 4.58
CA ARG A 116 32.43 1.25 3.23
C ARG A 116 31.15 1.00 2.42
N LEU A 117 30.64 -0.23 2.42
CA LEU A 117 29.39 -0.59 1.76
C LEU A 117 28.21 0.23 2.30
N THR A 118 28.02 0.25 3.62
CA THR A 118 26.91 0.99 4.25
C THR A 118 26.99 2.49 4.04
N SER A 119 28.20 3.06 3.97
CA SER A 119 28.42 4.47 3.65
C SER A 119 28.06 4.80 2.20
N LYS A 120 28.49 3.99 1.23
CA LYS A 120 28.11 4.14 -0.18
C LYS A 120 26.61 4.03 -0.40
N LEU A 121 25.96 3.05 0.24
CA LEU A 121 24.50 2.90 0.21
C LEU A 121 23.77 4.11 0.80
N ARG A 122 24.35 4.76 1.83
CA ARG A 122 23.79 5.97 2.44
C ARG A 122 23.89 7.18 1.51
N ILE A 123 25.02 7.31 0.81
CA ILE A 123 25.24 8.33 -0.22
C ILE A 123 24.24 8.15 -1.36
N LEU A 124 24.16 6.93 -1.91
CA LEU A 124 23.21 6.59 -2.98
C LEU A 124 21.76 6.88 -2.56
N LYS A 125 21.39 6.50 -1.33
CA LYS A 125 20.07 6.82 -0.75
C LYS A 125 19.79 8.32 -0.73
N GLY A 126 20.79 9.16 -0.47
CA GLY A 126 20.66 10.61 -0.52
C GLY A 126 20.30 11.11 -1.91
N TYR A 127 21.06 10.68 -2.93
CA TYR A 127 20.78 11.02 -4.33
C TYR A 127 19.42 10.54 -4.80
N LEU A 128 19.07 9.28 -4.52
CA LEU A 128 17.78 8.72 -4.93
C LEU A 128 16.59 9.42 -4.26
N LYS A 129 16.75 9.88 -3.02
CA LYS A 129 15.73 10.71 -2.36
C LYS A 129 15.55 12.06 -3.04
N LEU A 130 16.64 12.72 -3.41
CA LEU A 130 16.57 14.00 -4.14
C LEU A 130 15.94 13.79 -5.52
N HIS A 131 16.38 12.76 -6.25
CA HIS A 131 15.80 12.37 -7.52
C HIS A 131 14.29 12.08 -7.40
N HIS A 132 13.87 11.44 -6.31
CA HIS A 132 12.47 11.22 -6.03
C HIS A 132 11.68 12.52 -5.92
N VAL A 133 12.16 13.46 -5.10
CA VAL A 133 11.50 14.76 -4.88
C VAL A 133 11.44 15.56 -6.18
N LEU A 134 12.48 15.54 -7.01
CA LEU A 134 12.52 16.33 -8.24
C LEU A 134 11.67 15.71 -9.37
N ARG A 135 11.77 14.39 -9.58
CA ARG A 135 11.23 13.76 -10.80
C ARG A 135 10.04 12.84 -10.56
N THR A 136 10.01 12.07 -9.48
CA THR A 136 9.03 10.98 -9.31
C THR A 136 8.01 11.20 -8.19
N ASN A 137 8.08 12.36 -7.51
CA ASN A 137 7.02 12.79 -6.61
C ASN A 137 5.72 13.06 -7.38
N CYS A 138 4.59 12.86 -6.71
CA CYS A 138 3.26 13.12 -7.25
C CYS A 138 3.04 12.51 -8.65
N ILE A 139 3.51 11.28 -8.85
CA ILE A 139 3.49 10.61 -10.16
C ILE A 139 2.08 10.54 -10.76
N SER A 140 1.06 10.33 -9.93
CA SER A 140 -0.34 10.33 -10.35
C SER A 140 -0.84 11.70 -10.81
N ASP A 141 -0.41 12.79 -10.17
CA ASP A 141 -0.76 14.14 -10.61
C ASP A 141 -0.07 14.48 -11.93
N LYS A 142 1.18 14.05 -12.10
CA LYS A 142 1.92 14.19 -13.36
C LYS A 142 1.28 13.41 -14.50
N ALA A 143 0.90 12.15 -14.25
CA ALA A 143 0.21 11.32 -15.24
C ALA A 143 -1.16 11.92 -15.63
N ARG A 144 -1.90 12.46 -14.65
CA ARG A 144 -3.17 13.16 -14.88
C ARG A 144 -2.99 14.43 -15.71
N ALA A 145 -2.05 15.29 -15.35
CA ALA A 145 -1.74 16.51 -16.10
C ALA A 145 -1.28 16.18 -17.54
N ALA A 146 -0.44 15.16 -17.72
CA ALA A 146 -0.02 14.72 -19.05
C ALA A 146 -1.20 14.20 -19.89
N LYS A 147 -2.17 13.51 -19.27
CA LYS A 147 -3.40 13.07 -19.93
C LYS A 147 -4.26 14.26 -20.38
N GLU A 148 -4.40 15.27 -19.53
CA GLU A 148 -5.11 16.51 -19.86
C GLU A 148 -4.43 17.27 -20.99
N ASN A 149 -3.09 17.36 -20.97
CA ASN A 149 -2.31 17.95 -22.05
C ASN A 149 -2.47 17.19 -23.38
N TRP A 150 -2.43 15.86 -23.35
CA TRP A 150 -2.65 15.04 -24.54
C TRP A 150 -4.05 15.25 -25.13
N ARG A 151 -5.09 15.29 -24.28
CA ARG A 151 -6.46 15.63 -24.72
C ARG A 151 -6.53 17.01 -25.38
N ALA A 152 -5.89 18.01 -24.79
CA ALA A 152 -5.86 19.35 -25.37
C ALA A 152 -5.13 19.37 -26.74
N ALA A 153 -4.02 18.64 -26.87
CA ALA A 153 -3.30 18.50 -28.14
C ALA A 153 -4.13 17.79 -29.21
N GLN A 154 -4.89 16.76 -28.84
CA GLN A 154 -5.84 16.08 -29.75
C GLN A 154 -6.92 17.04 -30.24
N HIS A 155 -7.56 17.79 -29.35
CA HIS A 155 -8.55 18.80 -29.73
C HIS A 155 -7.96 19.89 -30.63
N HIS A 156 -6.71 20.31 -30.38
CA HIS A 156 -6.04 21.29 -31.23
C HIS A 156 -5.78 20.75 -32.64
N LEU A 157 -5.35 19.49 -32.74
CA LEU A 157 -5.10 18.81 -34.02
C LEU A 157 -6.39 18.59 -34.81
N ASP A 158 -7.49 18.20 -34.15
CA ASP A 158 -8.81 18.06 -34.80
C ASP A 158 -9.29 19.38 -35.43
N ASN A 159 -8.99 20.51 -34.78
CA ASN A 159 -9.33 21.83 -35.32
C ASN A 159 -8.35 22.33 -36.41
N HIS A 160 -7.14 21.75 -36.48
CA HIS A 160 -6.11 22.14 -37.45
C HIS A 160 -5.40 20.91 -38.06
N PRO A 161 -6.09 20.11 -38.90
CA PRO A 161 -5.59 18.80 -39.33
C PRO A 161 -4.31 18.86 -40.18
N ASP A 162 -4.13 19.94 -40.94
CA ASP A 162 -3.00 20.14 -41.85
C ASP A 162 -1.77 20.78 -41.16
N ASP A 163 -1.90 21.19 -39.90
CA ASP A 163 -0.81 21.78 -39.13
C ASP A 163 0.18 20.69 -38.66
N LYS A 164 1.36 20.69 -39.28
CA LYS A 164 2.46 19.78 -38.92
C LYS A 164 2.95 19.97 -37.49
N GLU A 165 2.89 21.18 -36.95
CA GLU A 165 3.26 21.43 -35.56
C GLU A 165 2.22 20.85 -34.59
N ALA A 166 0.92 20.99 -34.89
CA ALA A 166 -0.13 20.38 -34.11
C ALA A 166 0.03 18.85 -34.06
N SER A 167 0.36 18.22 -35.19
CA SER A 167 0.62 16.78 -35.26
C SER A 167 1.84 16.37 -34.43
N ALA A 168 2.94 17.14 -34.49
CA ALA A 168 4.12 16.87 -33.69
C ALA A 168 3.86 17.02 -32.18
N ARG A 169 3.13 18.07 -31.78
CA ARG A 169 2.74 18.30 -30.37
C ARG A 169 1.85 17.20 -29.82
N GLU A 170 0.90 16.69 -30.60
CA GLU A 170 0.04 15.56 -30.21
C GLU A 170 0.88 14.31 -29.94
N ARG A 171 1.80 13.97 -30.85
CA ARG A 171 2.67 12.80 -30.69
C ARG A 171 3.56 12.90 -29.46
N GLU A 172 4.15 14.08 -29.21
CA GLU A 172 4.98 14.30 -28.02
C GLU A 172 4.15 14.19 -26.73
N ALA A 173 2.96 14.78 -26.70
CA ALA A 173 2.06 14.67 -25.56
C ALA A 173 1.58 13.23 -25.32
N CYS A 174 1.31 12.48 -26.39
CA CYS A 174 0.98 11.05 -26.33
C CYS A 174 2.14 10.24 -25.72
N TYR A 175 3.37 10.46 -26.20
CA TYR A 175 4.56 9.79 -25.69
C TYR A 175 4.79 10.08 -24.20
N CYS A 176 4.70 11.37 -23.82
CA CYS A 176 4.83 11.80 -22.43
C CYS A 176 3.78 11.16 -21.51
N TYR A 177 2.51 11.12 -21.93
CA TYR A 177 1.45 10.46 -21.16
C TYR A 177 1.71 8.96 -21.03
N HIS A 178 2.06 8.27 -22.11
CA HIS A 178 2.34 6.82 -22.06
C HIS A 178 3.52 6.48 -21.16
N LYS A 179 4.59 7.27 -21.21
CA LYS A 179 5.75 7.10 -20.31
C LYS A 179 5.37 7.28 -18.84
N LEU A 180 4.71 8.39 -18.50
CA LEU A 180 4.30 8.65 -17.11
C LEU A 180 3.26 7.63 -16.59
N SER A 181 2.37 7.17 -17.46
CA SER A 181 1.40 6.12 -17.14
C SER A 181 2.08 4.78 -16.86
N ALA A 182 3.13 4.43 -17.60
CA ALA A 182 3.91 3.22 -17.35
C ALA A 182 4.69 3.31 -16.03
N ASP A 183 5.31 4.47 -15.75
CA ASP A 183 6.03 4.70 -14.49
C ASP A 183 5.07 4.65 -13.29
N GLU A 184 3.87 5.23 -13.42
CA GLU A 184 2.82 5.16 -12.40
C GLU A 184 2.40 3.70 -12.12
N GLU A 185 2.21 2.90 -13.17
CA GLU A 185 1.87 1.49 -13.03
C GLU A 185 2.97 0.72 -12.32
N CYS A 186 4.24 0.92 -12.70
CA CYS A 186 5.39 0.29 -12.06
C CYS A 186 5.46 0.63 -10.56
N PHE A 187 5.24 1.91 -10.22
CA PHE A 187 5.18 2.39 -8.84
C PHE A 187 4.12 1.67 -8.01
N PHE A 188 2.88 1.58 -8.51
CA PHE A 188 1.81 0.91 -7.77
C PHE A 188 1.99 -0.61 -7.73
N ARG A 189 2.45 -1.24 -8.81
CA ARG A 189 2.73 -2.68 -8.87
C ARG A 189 3.72 -3.09 -7.79
N GLN A 190 4.81 -2.33 -7.64
CA GLN A 190 5.81 -2.58 -6.59
C GLN A 190 5.23 -2.40 -5.19
N ARG A 191 4.43 -1.34 -4.95
CA ARG A 191 3.81 -1.09 -3.64
C ARG A 191 2.78 -2.16 -3.26
N LEU A 192 2.05 -2.69 -4.24
CA LEU A 192 1.08 -3.75 -4.02
C LEU A 192 1.67 -5.16 -4.04
N ARG A 193 2.93 -5.35 -4.46
CA ARG A 193 3.52 -6.67 -4.79
C ARG A 193 2.58 -7.53 -5.66
N VAL A 194 1.86 -6.90 -6.59
CA VAL A 194 0.97 -7.64 -7.50
C VAL A 194 1.82 -8.16 -8.66
N GLN A 195 1.93 -9.49 -8.78
CA GLN A 195 2.62 -10.15 -9.88
C GLN A 195 1.70 -10.46 -11.07
N TRP A 196 0.37 -10.46 -10.86
CA TRP A 196 -0.60 -11.10 -11.76
C TRP A 196 -1.57 -10.15 -12.49
N LEU A 197 -1.25 -8.86 -12.60
CA LEU A 197 -2.07 -7.95 -13.41
C LEU A 197 -1.84 -8.27 -14.89
N LYS A 198 -2.67 -9.15 -15.44
CA LYS A 198 -2.73 -9.53 -16.86
C LYS A 198 -3.73 -8.70 -17.68
N LEU A 199 -4.32 -7.67 -17.10
CA LEU A 199 -5.35 -6.87 -17.77
C LEU A 199 -4.91 -5.41 -17.81
N GLY A 200 -4.64 -4.93 -19.03
CA GLY A 200 -4.12 -3.60 -19.37
C GLY A 200 -5.09 -2.46 -19.14
N ASP A 201 -5.92 -2.52 -18.10
CA ASP A 201 -6.70 -1.39 -17.67
C ASP A 201 -5.92 -0.59 -16.62
N LYS A 202 -5.65 0.67 -16.93
CA LYS A 202 -4.85 1.63 -16.16
C LYS A 202 -5.62 2.12 -14.92
N ASN A 203 -6.12 1.18 -14.12
CA ASN A 203 -7.11 1.43 -13.10
C ASN A 203 -6.46 1.82 -11.76
N THR A 204 -6.11 3.10 -11.62
CA THR A 204 -5.57 3.67 -10.37
C THR A 204 -6.48 3.44 -9.17
N ALA A 205 -7.81 3.43 -9.35
CA ALA A 205 -8.75 3.13 -8.27
C ALA A 205 -8.62 1.70 -7.74
N PHE A 206 -8.41 0.71 -8.62
CA PHE A 206 -8.07 -0.66 -8.20
C PHE A 206 -6.77 -0.69 -7.39
N PHE A 207 -5.74 0.04 -7.84
CA PHE A 207 -4.47 0.10 -7.13
C PHE A 207 -4.62 0.72 -5.73
N HIS A 208 -5.35 1.83 -5.63
CA HIS A 208 -5.62 2.50 -4.35
C HIS A 208 -6.39 1.61 -3.38
N ARG A 209 -7.47 0.96 -3.84
CA ARG A 209 -8.27 0.04 -3.02
C ARG A 209 -7.45 -1.15 -2.53
N SER A 210 -6.70 -1.78 -3.42
CA SER A 210 -5.79 -2.89 -3.07
C SER A 210 -4.72 -2.46 -2.07
N LEU A 211 -4.23 -1.22 -2.17
CA LEU A 211 -3.22 -0.69 -1.25
C LEU A 211 -3.79 -0.49 0.14
N MET A 212 -5.02 0.05 0.24
CA MET A 212 -5.72 0.21 1.51
C MET A 212 -6.00 -1.14 2.17
N HIS A 213 -6.56 -2.10 1.40
CA HIS A 213 -6.82 -3.44 1.89
C HIS A 213 -5.55 -4.11 2.45
N ARG A 214 -4.46 -4.06 1.68
CA ARG A 214 -3.19 -4.64 2.12
C ARG A 214 -2.61 -3.93 3.34
N ARG A 215 -2.73 -2.61 3.41
CA ARG A 215 -2.26 -1.83 4.55
C ARG A 215 -3.02 -2.22 5.81
N ALA A 216 -4.34 -2.31 5.74
CA ALA A 216 -5.18 -2.76 6.85
C ALA A 216 -4.81 -4.18 7.29
N ARG A 217 -4.66 -5.12 6.35
CA ARG A 217 -4.34 -6.53 6.66
C ARG A 217 -2.93 -6.74 7.23
N ASN A 218 -1.95 -5.97 6.77
CA ASN A 218 -0.55 -6.13 7.18
C ASN A 218 -0.18 -5.27 8.39
N GLN A 219 -1.14 -4.54 8.96
CA GLN A 219 -0.91 -3.75 10.16
C GLN A 219 -0.76 -4.67 11.36
N ILE A 220 0.38 -4.58 12.05
CA ILE A 220 0.58 -5.28 13.33
C ILE A 220 -0.01 -4.38 14.42
N HIS A 221 -1.05 -4.86 15.09
CA HIS A 221 -1.78 -4.10 16.12
C HIS A 221 -1.30 -4.39 17.55
N SER A 222 -0.75 -5.58 17.78
CA SER A 222 -0.20 -5.99 19.07
C SER A 222 0.76 -7.17 18.89
N LEU A 223 1.66 -7.32 19.85
CA LEU A 223 2.47 -8.51 20.06
C LEU A 223 2.18 -9.07 21.45
N LYS A 224 2.36 -10.38 21.62
CA LYS A 224 2.31 -11.01 22.94
C LYS A 224 3.72 -11.21 23.45
N SER A 225 3.98 -10.81 24.70
CA SER A 225 5.23 -11.12 25.40
C SER A 225 5.28 -12.60 25.78
N GLU A 226 6.46 -13.06 26.22
CA GLU A 226 6.64 -14.41 26.79
C GLU A 226 5.77 -14.64 28.04
N THR A 227 5.46 -13.59 28.79
CA THR A 227 4.54 -13.63 29.94
C THR A 227 3.07 -13.67 29.55
N GLY A 228 2.76 -13.63 28.25
CA GLY A 228 1.38 -13.65 27.72
C GLY A 228 0.69 -12.29 27.70
N GLU A 229 1.36 -11.21 28.11
CA GLU A 229 0.82 -9.86 28.09
C GLU A 229 0.76 -9.28 26.67
N GLU A 230 -0.35 -8.60 26.35
CA GLU A 230 -0.56 -7.99 25.04
C GLU A 230 0.01 -6.56 24.99
N VAL A 231 1.09 -6.36 24.24
CA VAL A 231 1.73 -5.06 24.04
C VAL A 231 1.21 -4.40 22.77
N LYS A 232 0.74 -3.15 22.89
CA LYS A 232 0.11 -2.36 21.81
C LYS A 232 0.92 -1.12 21.42
N ASP A 233 1.86 -0.70 22.27
CA ASP A 233 2.70 0.46 21.99
C ASP A 233 3.76 0.13 20.91
N PRO A 234 3.87 0.92 19.83
CA PRO A 234 4.82 0.63 18.75
C PRO A 234 6.28 0.57 19.16
N VAL A 235 6.70 1.34 20.17
CA VAL A 235 8.10 1.33 20.65
C VAL A 235 8.35 0.06 21.45
N ALA A 236 7.45 -0.27 22.37
CA ALA A 236 7.52 -1.49 23.17
C ALA A 236 7.42 -2.77 22.31
N MET A 237 6.56 -2.79 21.27
CA MET A 237 6.52 -3.88 20.29
C MET A 237 7.85 -4.03 19.55
N GLY A 238 8.52 -2.92 19.25
CA GLY A 238 9.86 -2.92 18.65
C GLY A 238 10.90 -3.54 19.58
N GLY A 239 10.86 -3.20 20.87
CA GLY A 239 11.72 -3.79 21.90
C GLY A 239 11.52 -5.30 22.02
N LEU A 240 10.26 -5.74 22.17
CA LEU A 240 9.92 -7.17 22.22
C LEU A 240 10.44 -7.95 20.99
N ALA A 241 10.34 -7.35 19.80
CA ALA A 241 10.82 -7.98 18.59
C ALA A 241 12.37 -8.07 18.55
N VAL A 242 13.08 -7.15 19.19
CA VAL A 242 14.54 -7.23 19.34
C VAL A 242 14.91 -8.26 20.39
N ASP A 243 14.25 -8.28 21.54
CA ASP A 243 14.56 -9.19 22.65
C ASP A 243 14.32 -10.67 22.28
N PHE A 244 13.42 -10.94 21.32
CA PHE A 244 13.14 -12.28 20.83
C PHE A 244 14.26 -12.89 19.94
N PHE A 245 15.11 -12.08 19.30
CA PHE A 245 16.13 -12.52 18.34
C PHE A 245 17.56 -12.30 18.85
#